data_AF-A0A925GBX3-F1
#
_entry.id   AF-A0A925GBX3-F1
#
_cell.length_a   1.000
_cell.length_b   1.000
_cell.length_c   1.000
_cell.angle_alpha   90.00
_cell.angle_beta   90.00
_cell.angle_gamma   90.00
#
_symmetry.space_group_name_H-M   'P 1'
#
loop_
_entity.id
_entity.type
_entity.pdbx_description
1 polymer ?
#
loop_
_entity_poly.entity_id
_entity_poly.type
_entity_poly.pdbx_seq_one_letter_code
_entity_poly.pdbx_strand_id
1 'polypeptide(L)'
;ILKHAAEEHRHAYYLKKQIGKLNVNYCPTYAYEYLLAPASSRIYLNKLDTEVSRYLKTALKLSGAELKFAAYLLVTYAIEVRADELYPVYQEALDNTKSKVNVKSIILEEEGHLEEMLKQLKEFSPEWEIHAEKALAIEATLFNNWVQALANELSQ
;
A
#
# COMPACT_ATOMS: atom_id res chain seq x y z
N ILE A 1 2.80 15.41 3.00
CA ILE A 1 1.38 15.09 2.64
C ILE A 1 1.04 15.47 1.18
N LEU A 2 0.87 16.76 0.82
CA LEU A 2 0.39 17.13 -0.53
C LEU A 2 1.34 16.75 -1.68
N LYS A 3 2.66 16.85 -1.44
CA LYS A 3 3.69 16.40 -2.39
C LYS A 3 3.53 14.90 -2.66
N HIS A 4 3.71 14.08 -1.63
CA HIS A 4 3.53 12.62 -1.69
C HIS A 4 2.20 12.20 -2.34
N ALA A 5 1.06 12.83 -1.99
CA ALA A 5 -0.22 12.53 -2.64
C ALA A 5 -0.23 12.79 -4.16
N ALA A 6 0.50 13.79 -4.63
CA ALA A 6 0.65 14.05 -6.06
C ALA A 6 1.58 13.02 -6.74
N GLU A 7 2.56 12.50 -6.02
CA GLU A 7 3.48 11.42 -6.48
C GLU A 7 2.69 10.12 -6.64
N GLU A 8 1.92 9.73 -5.62
CA GLU A 8 1.02 8.56 -5.68
C GLU A 8 -0.04 8.66 -6.79
N HIS A 9 -0.55 9.86 -7.06
CA HIS A 9 -1.47 10.07 -8.16
C HIS A 9 -0.80 9.80 -9.52
N ARG A 10 0.48 10.14 -9.68
CA ARG A 10 1.24 9.83 -10.91
C ARG A 10 1.45 8.32 -11.04
N HIS A 11 1.78 7.62 -9.95
CA HIS A 11 1.91 6.16 -9.93
C HIS A 11 0.61 5.49 -10.39
N ALA A 12 -0.52 5.85 -9.77
CA ALA A 12 -1.83 5.32 -10.12
C ALA A 12 -2.20 5.59 -11.59
N TYR A 13 -1.93 6.81 -12.07
CA TYR A 13 -2.17 7.17 -13.48
C TYR A 13 -1.29 6.38 -14.44
N TYR A 14 -0.01 6.21 -14.10
CA TYR A 14 0.93 5.41 -14.89
C TYR A 14 0.47 3.96 -14.99
N LEU A 15 0.15 3.31 -13.86
CA LEU A 15 -0.34 1.93 -13.82
C LEU A 15 -1.63 1.77 -14.65
N LYS A 16 -2.57 2.73 -14.54
CA LYS A 16 -3.77 2.74 -15.38
C LYS A 16 -3.45 2.79 -16.87
N LYS A 17 -2.45 3.58 -17.30
CA LYS A 17 -1.99 3.59 -18.70
C LYS A 17 -1.37 2.26 -19.11
N GLN A 18 -0.70 1.55 -18.21
CA GLN A 18 -0.12 0.24 -18.51
C GLN A 18 -1.20 -0.81 -18.82
N ILE A 19 -2.37 -0.74 -18.17
CA ILE A 19 -3.51 -1.64 -18.46
C ILE A 19 -3.89 -1.57 -19.95
N GLY A 20 -3.83 -0.38 -20.57
CA GLY A 20 -4.14 -0.21 -22.00
C GLY A 20 -3.15 -0.90 -22.96
N LYS A 21 -1.98 -1.36 -22.46
CA LYS A 21 -1.05 -2.19 -23.24
C LYS A 21 -1.43 -3.68 -23.22
N LEU A 22 -2.38 -4.06 -22.35
CA LEU A 22 -2.99 -5.38 -22.30
C LEU A 22 -4.18 -5.43 -23.27
N ASN A 23 -4.71 -6.63 -23.57
CA ASN A 23 -5.89 -6.73 -24.44
C ASN A 23 -7.09 -5.98 -23.83
N VAL A 24 -7.81 -5.25 -24.69
CA VAL A 24 -8.68 -4.10 -24.37
C VAL A 24 -9.86 -4.38 -23.42
N ASN A 25 -10.17 -5.64 -23.09
CA ASN A 25 -11.38 -6.00 -22.34
C ASN A 25 -11.16 -6.56 -20.91
N TYR A 26 -9.94 -6.61 -20.38
CA TYR A 26 -9.73 -7.23 -19.07
C TYR A 26 -10.20 -6.38 -17.87
N CYS A 27 -9.90 -5.07 -17.84
CA CYS A 27 -10.22 -4.19 -16.71
C CYS A 27 -10.69 -2.80 -17.16
N PRO A 28 -11.90 -2.67 -17.77
CA PRO A 28 -12.40 -1.39 -18.26
C PRO A 28 -12.79 -0.42 -17.14
N THR A 29 -13.16 -0.95 -15.97
CA THR A 29 -13.60 -0.17 -14.80
C THR A 29 -13.10 -0.82 -13.50
N TYR A 30 -13.35 -0.16 -12.37
CA TYR A 30 -13.12 -0.72 -11.04
C TYR A 30 -14.36 -1.46 -10.48
N ALA A 31 -15.31 -1.87 -11.33
CA ALA A 31 -16.46 -2.66 -10.90
C ALA A 31 -16.01 -4.04 -10.36
N TYR A 32 -16.85 -4.65 -9.52
CA TYR A 32 -16.45 -5.84 -8.75
C TYR A 32 -16.03 -7.01 -9.66
N GLU A 33 -16.70 -7.17 -10.80
CA GLU A 33 -16.45 -8.22 -11.78
C GLU A 33 -15.11 -8.10 -12.53
N TYR A 34 -14.41 -6.96 -12.44
CA TYR A 34 -13.12 -6.72 -13.11
C TYR A 34 -11.95 -6.66 -12.14
N LEU A 35 -12.19 -6.85 -10.84
CA LEU A 35 -11.17 -6.79 -9.81
C LEU A 35 -10.94 -8.17 -9.23
N LEU A 36 -9.67 -8.47 -8.95
CA LEU A 36 -9.32 -9.65 -8.18
C LEU A 36 -9.60 -9.43 -6.70
N ALA A 37 -10.26 -10.39 -6.08
CA ALA A 37 -10.69 -10.42 -4.68
C ALA A 37 -11.39 -9.11 -4.27
N PRO A 38 -12.44 -8.68 -4.99
CA PRO A 38 -12.92 -7.29 -5.01
C PRO A 38 -13.30 -6.76 -3.62
N ALA A 39 -13.95 -7.59 -2.81
CA ALA A 39 -14.33 -7.24 -1.44
C ALA A 39 -13.09 -7.01 -0.56
N SER A 40 -12.10 -7.90 -0.62
CA SER A 40 -10.88 -7.81 0.19
C SER A 40 -9.98 -6.64 -0.26
N SER A 41 -9.84 -6.44 -1.58
CA SER A 41 -9.05 -5.37 -2.19
C SER A 41 -9.58 -3.98 -1.80
N ARG A 42 -10.91 -3.78 -1.83
CA ARG A 42 -11.53 -2.48 -1.52
C ARG A 42 -11.47 -2.08 -0.05
N ILE A 43 -11.43 -3.05 0.87
CA ILE A 43 -11.43 -2.77 2.31
C ILE A 43 -10.03 -2.74 2.91
N TYR A 44 -9.01 -3.15 2.17
CA TYR A 44 -7.64 -3.32 2.64
C TYR A 44 -7.11 -2.10 3.41
N LEU A 45 -7.03 -0.95 2.72
CA LEU A 45 -6.49 0.29 3.28
C LEU A 45 -7.37 0.85 4.40
N ASN A 46 -8.69 0.76 4.26
CA ASN A 46 -9.63 1.22 5.30
C ASN A 46 -9.51 0.39 6.58
N LYS A 47 -9.27 -0.92 6.46
CA LYS A 47 -9.02 -1.80 7.61
C LYS A 47 -7.70 -1.45 8.29
N LEU A 48 -6.63 -1.27 7.50
CA LEU A 48 -5.33 -0.85 8.02
C LEU A 48 -5.45 0.45 8.82
N ASP A 49 -6.06 1.49 8.23
CA ASP A 49 -6.28 2.77 8.90
C ASP A 49 -7.12 2.63 10.18
N THR A 50 -8.19 1.85 10.14
CA THR A 50 -9.06 1.61 11.30
C THR A 50 -8.32 0.88 12.42
N GLU A 51 -7.54 -0.15 12.10
CA GLU A 51 -6.82 -0.97 13.09
C GLU A 51 -5.63 -0.21 13.70
N VAL A 52 -4.86 0.51 12.89
CA VAL A 52 -3.77 1.38 13.36
C VAL A 52 -4.33 2.51 14.21
N SER A 53 -5.42 3.17 13.78
CA SER A 53 -6.10 4.19 14.59
C SER A 53 -6.58 3.64 15.95
N ARG A 54 -7.09 2.41 15.99
CA ARG A 54 -7.51 1.76 17.24
C ARG A 54 -6.32 1.49 18.16
N TYR A 55 -5.20 1.04 17.61
CA TYR A 55 -3.95 0.89 18.35
C TYR A 55 -3.48 2.22 18.94
N LEU A 56 -3.40 3.28 18.14
CA LEU A 56 -2.95 4.60 18.58
C LEU A 56 -3.83 5.19 19.69
N LYS A 57 -5.16 5.02 19.60
CA LYS A 57 -6.09 5.41 20.67
C LYS A 57 -5.82 4.66 21.98
N THR A 58 -5.40 3.41 21.91
CA THR A 58 -5.25 2.56 23.11
C THR A 58 -3.86 2.68 23.74
N ALA A 59 -2.81 2.64 22.91
CA ALA A 59 -1.42 2.71 23.33
C ALA A 59 -0.96 4.12 23.68
N LEU A 60 -1.30 5.11 22.85
CA LEU A 60 -0.85 6.51 22.99
C LEU A 60 -1.94 7.47 23.46
N LYS A 61 -3.17 6.99 23.65
CA LYS A 61 -4.34 7.80 24.07
C LYS A 61 -4.63 9.00 23.15
N LEU A 62 -4.18 8.93 21.89
CA LEU A 62 -4.37 10.02 20.93
C LEU A 62 -5.84 10.16 20.53
N SER A 63 -6.23 11.39 20.22
CA SER A 63 -7.57 11.71 19.72
C SER A 63 -7.53 12.86 18.71
N GLY A 64 -8.66 13.17 18.08
CA GLY A 64 -8.79 14.35 17.22
C GLY A 64 -7.78 14.39 16.07
N ALA A 65 -7.09 15.52 15.93
CA ALA A 65 -6.12 15.76 14.87
C ALA A 65 -4.81 14.97 15.06
N GLU A 66 -4.33 14.83 16.30
CA GLU A 66 -3.10 14.09 16.61
C GLU A 66 -3.22 12.63 16.23
N LEU A 67 -4.37 12.01 16.53
CA LEU A 67 -4.65 10.64 16.11
C LEU A 67 -4.61 10.51 14.59
N LYS A 68 -5.25 11.42 13.86
CA LYS A 68 -5.29 11.38 12.39
C LYS A 68 -3.90 11.50 11.79
N PHE A 69 -3.08 12.39 12.34
CA PHE A 69 -1.71 12.59 11.87
C PHE A 69 -0.82 11.37 12.17
N ALA A 70 -0.88 10.83 13.40
CA ALA A 70 -0.14 9.63 13.77
C ALA A 70 -0.58 8.41 12.95
N ALA A 71 -1.89 8.26 12.70
CA ALA A 71 -2.43 7.19 11.85
C ALA A 71 -1.91 7.34 10.42
N TYR A 72 -1.96 8.55 9.85
CA TYR A 72 -1.37 8.82 8.53
C TYR A 72 0.10 8.38 8.46
N LEU A 73 0.94 8.79 9.42
CA LEU A 73 2.36 8.42 9.42
C LEU A 73 2.58 6.90 9.43
N LEU A 74 1.93 6.19 10.34
CA LEU A 74 2.11 4.75 10.49
C LEU A 74 1.49 3.94 9.35
N VAL A 75 0.32 4.35 8.86
CA VAL A 75 -0.36 3.69 7.74
C VAL A 75 0.42 3.89 6.47
N THR A 76 0.84 5.13 6.16
CA THR A 76 1.67 5.41 4.98
C THR A 76 2.97 4.63 5.05
N TYR A 77 3.69 4.70 6.17
CA TYR A 77 4.93 3.92 6.33
C TYR A 77 4.73 2.41 6.09
N ALA A 78 3.67 1.81 6.62
CA ALA A 78 3.39 0.39 6.41
C ALA A 78 3.08 0.07 4.94
N ILE A 79 2.42 0.99 4.21
CA ILE A 79 2.17 0.87 2.78
C ILE A 79 3.47 1.00 1.98
N GLU A 80 4.34 1.95 2.33
CA GLU A 80 5.64 2.13 1.67
C GLU A 80 6.51 0.87 1.79
N VAL A 81 6.59 0.29 3.00
CA VAL A 81 7.33 -0.96 3.22
C VAL A 81 6.74 -2.11 2.39
N ARG A 82 5.40 -2.20 2.30
CA ARG A 82 4.76 -3.20 1.43
C ARG A 82 5.06 -2.95 -0.06
N ALA A 83 5.06 -1.69 -0.49
CA ALA A 83 5.35 -1.32 -1.87
C ALA A 83 6.79 -1.68 -2.26
N ASP A 84 7.76 -1.38 -1.37
CA ASP A 84 9.17 -1.75 -1.50
C ASP A 84 9.36 -3.26 -1.64
N GLU A 85 8.60 -4.07 -0.89
CA GLU A 85 8.63 -5.53 -1.02
C GLU A 85 7.92 -6.04 -2.30
N LEU A 86 6.79 -5.43 -2.68
CA LEU A 86 5.89 -5.93 -3.71
C LEU A 86 6.39 -5.63 -5.13
N TYR A 87 6.83 -4.41 -5.39
CA TYR A 87 7.16 -3.98 -6.75
C TYR A 87 8.36 -4.74 -7.36
N PRO A 88 9.44 -5.05 -6.63
CA PRO A 88 10.52 -5.88 -7.17
C PRO A 88 10.06 -7.26 -7.60
N VAL A 89 9.23 -7.93 -6.77
CA VAL A 89 8.65 -9.24 -7.10
C VAL A 89 7.74 -9.15 -8.33
N TYR A 90 6.94 -8.09 -8.42
CA TYR A 90 6.09 -7.87 -9.58
C TYR A 90 6.90 -7.57 -10.85
N GLN A 91 7.96 -6.77 -10.77
CA GLN A 91 8.86 -6.48 -11.87
C GLN A 91 9.55 -7.75 -12.37
N GLU A 92 9.99 -8.63 -11.47
CA GLU A 92 10.57 -9.93 -11.84
C GLU A 92 9.55 -10.80 -12.59
N ALA A 93 8.31 -10.88 -12.12
CA ALA A 93 7.25 -11.61 -12.82
C ALA A 93 6.95 -11.04 -14.23
N LEU A 94 6.98 -9.71 -14.37
CA LEU A 94 6.84 -9.03 -15.66
C LEU A 94 8.01 -9.32 -16.60
N ASP A 95 9.24 -9.32 -16.10
CA ASP A 95 10.45 -9.61 -16.87
C ASP A 95 10.46 -11.08 -17.34
N ASN A 96 10.10 -12.01 -16.45
CA ASN A 96 10.00 -13.44 -16.76
C ASN A 96 8.97 -13.74 -17.85
N THR A 97 7.90 -12.93 -17.94
CA THR A 97 6.88 -13.05 -18.99
C THR A 97 7.17 -12.19 -20.23
N LYS A 98 8.30 -11.47 -20.25
CA LYS A 98 8.66 -10.50 -21.30
C LYS A 98 7.54 -9.47 -21.54
N SER A 99 6.88 -9.04 -20.48
CA SER A 99 5.81 -8.06 -20.54
C SER A 99 6.29 -6.72 -21.09
N LYS A 100 5.40 -5.99 -21.78
CA LYS A 100 5.65 -4.61 -22.23
C LYS A 100 5.43 -3.57 -21.12
N VAL A 101 4.99 -4.03 -19.94
CA VAL A 101 4.77 -3.25 -18.73
C VAL A 101 6.01 -3.38 -17.85
N ASN A 102 6.42 -2.27 -17.24
CA ASN A 102 7.45 -2.25 -16.21
C ASN A 102 7.07 -1.23 -15.13
N VAL A 103 7.58 -1.45 -13.92
CA VAL A 103 7.37 -0.62 -12.73
C VAL A 103 8.68 -0.10 -12.14
N LYS A 104 9.80 -0.22 -12.88
CA LYS A 104 11.14 0.21 -12.43
C LYS A 104 11.20 1.68 -12.02
N SER A 105 10.45 2.55 -12.69
CA SER A 105 10.37 3.98 -12.32
C SER A 105 9.65 4.18 -10.99
N ILE A 106 8.64 3.37 -10.69
CA ILE A 106 7.92 3.42 -9.41
C ILE A 106 8.87 2.99 -8.30
N ILE A 107 9.56 1.86 -8.46
CA ILE A 107 10.54 1.34 -7.47
C ILE A 107 11.54 2.43 -7.06
N LEU A 108 12.09 3.17 -8.02
CA LEU A 108 13.05 4.24 -7.75
C LEU A 108 12.42 5.43 -7.00
N GLU A 109 11.14 5.74 -7.23
CA GLU A 109 10.43 6.80 -6.52
C GLU A 109 10.09 6.38 -5.07
N GLU A 110 9.73 5.10 -4.83
CA GLU A 110 9.36 4.61 -3.48
C GLU A 110 10.53 4.64 -2.48
N GLU A 111 11.79 4.47 -2.92
CA GLU A 111 12.96 4.58 -2.05
C GLU A 111 12.99 5.93 -1.31
N GLY A 112 12.67 7.02 -2.02
CA GLY A 112 12.62 8.36 -1.43
C GLY A 112 11.42 8.58 -0.50
N HIS A 113 10.28 7.93 -0.78
CA HIS A 113 9.10 8.00 0.07
C HIS A 113 9.36 7.35 1.43
N LEU A 114 10.00 6.17 1.44
CA LEU A 114 10.32 5.47 2.68
C LEU A 114 11.28 6.27 3.57
N GLU A 115 12.31 6.90 2.98
CA GLU A 115 13.21 7.79 3.70
C GLU A 115 12.47 8.99 4.33
N GLU A 116 11.55 9.61 3.57
CA GLU A 116 10.74 10.73 4.07
C GLU A 116 9.85 10.30 5.25
N MET A 117 9.21 9.12 5.15
CA MET A 117 8.38 8.58 6.23
C MET A 117 9.19 8.23 7.48
N LEU A 118 10.36 7.60 7.31
CA LEU A 118 11.26 7.27 8.42
C LEU A 118 11.72 8.51 9.18
N LYS A 119 12.02 9.61 8.46
CA LYS A 119 12.37 10.88 9.09
C LYS A 119 11.21 11.42 9.93
N GLN A 120 10.00 11.46 9.38
CA GLN A 120 8.82 11.97 10.10
C GLN A 120 8.47 11.10 11.31
N LEU A 121 8.63 9.79 11.22
CA LEU A 121 8.42 8.88 12.35
C LEU A 121 9.40 9.11 13.50
N LYS A 122 10.69 9.28 13.18
CA LYS A 122 11.74 9.60 14.17
C LYS A 122 11.49 10.93 14.88
N GLU A 123 10.96 11.92 14.15
CA GLU A 123 10.56 13.20 14.72
C GLU A 123 9.27 13.11 15.57
N PHE A 124 8.36 12.22 15.18
CA PHE A 124 7.07 12.03 15.87
C PHE A 124 7.21 11.37 17.24
N SER A 125 8.06 10.34 17.39
CA SER A 125 8.25 9.64 18.66
C SER A 125 9.66 9.07 18.80
N PRO A 126 10.30 9.17 19.99
CA PRO A 126 11.52 8.43 20.29
C PRO A 126 11.34 6.90 20.21
N GLU A 127 10.12 6.42 20.47
CA GLU A 127 9.75 4.99 20.44
C GLU A 127 9.05 4.62 19.12
N TRP A 128 9.30 5.36 18.04
CA TRP A 128 8.62 5.17 16.76
C TRP A 128 8.73 3.74 16.22
N GLU A 129 9.85 3.05 16.46
CA GLU A 129 10.07 1.66 16.02
C GLU A 129 9.00 0.71 16.58
N ILE A 130 8.64 0.85 17.86
CA ILE A 130 7.61 0.03 18.52
C ILE A 130 6.24 0.23 17.83
N HIS A 131 5.93 1.47 17.46
CA HIS A 131 4.67 1.80 16.80
C HIS A 131 4.66 1.36 15.33
N ALA A 132 5.80 1.51 14.64
CA ALA A 132 6.01 1.08 13.27
C ALA A 132 5.89 -0.44 13.16
N GLU A 133 6.57 -1.21 14.02
CA GLU A 133 6.44 -2.67 14.10
C GLU A 133 4.99 -3.09 14.30
N LYS A 134 4.22 -2.37 15.13
CA LYS A 134 2.81 -2.70 15.34
C LYS A 134 1.97 -2.46 14.08
N ALA A 135 2.22 -1.37 13.35
CA ALA A 135 1.56 -1.09 12.09
C ALA A 135 1.92 -2.12 11.01
N LEU A 136 3.20 -2.51 10.91
CA LEU A 136 3.67 -3.57 10.02
C LEU A 136 3.04 -4.92 10.34
N ALA A 137 2.89 -5.28 11.61
CA ALA A 137 2.24 -6.53 11.99
C ALA A 137 0.74 -6.56 11.62
N ILE A 138 0.05 -5.42 11.75
CA ILE A 138 -1.34 -5.25 11.29
C ILE A 138 -1.40 -5.40 9.77
N GLU A 139 -0.54 -4.66 9.04
CA GLU A 139 -0.45 -4.71 7.59
C GLU A 139 -0.17 -6.13 7.10
N ALA A 140 0.82 -6.82 7.64
CA ALA A 140 1.19 -8.18 7.24
C ALA A 140 0.03 -9.17 7.44
N THR A 141 -0.76 -9.01 8.50
CA THR A 141 -1.95 -9.83 8.72
C THR A 141 -3.00 -9.57 7.65
N LEU A 142 -3.26 -8.31 7.32
CA LEU A 142 -4.20 -7.94 6.25
C LEU A 142 -3.69 -8.40 4.88
N PHE A 143 -2.39 -8.26 4.61
CA PHE A 143 -1.73 -8.69 3.39
C PHE A 143 -1.90 -10.19 3.17
N ASN A 144 -1.58 -11.00 4.17
CA ASN A 144 -1.73 -12.44 4.10
C ASN A 144 -3.19 -12.85 3.83
N ASN A 145 -4.15 -12.21 4.50
CA ASN A 145 -5.57 -12.46 4.25
C ASN A 145 -5.98 -12.09 2.81
N TRP A 146 -5.46 -10.98 2.28
CA TRP A 146 -5.71 -10.56 0.91
C TRP A 146 -5.09 -11.51 -0.11
N VAL A 147 -3.84 -11.96 0.09
CA VAL A 147 -3.17 -12.96 -0.75
C VAL A 147 -3.96 -14.28 -0.77
N GLN A 148 -4.48 -14.73 0.37
CA GLN A 148 -5.33 -15.93 0.41
C GLN A 148 -6.64 -15.72 -0.37
N ALA A 149 -7.26 -14.54 -0.28
CA ALA A 149 -8.45 -14.23 -1.05
C ALA A 149 -8.17 -14.22 -2.57
N LEU A 150 -7.02 -13.68 -2.99
CA LEU A 150 -6.56 -13.75 -4.39
C LEU A 150 -6.35 -15.19 -4.85
N ALA A 151 -5.66 -16.01 -4.05
CA ALA A 151 -5.39 -17.40 -4.39
C ALA A 151 -6.69 -18.21 -4.57
N ASN A 152 -7.68 -18.00 -3.69
CA ASN A 152 -9.00 -18.63 -3.77
C ASN A 152 -9.81 -18.20 -5.00
N GLU A 153 -9.58 -16.99 -5.52
CA GLU A 153 -10.26 -16.52 -6.73
C GLU A 153 -9.60 -17.06 -8.00
N LEU A 154 -8.26 -17.15 -8.02
CA LEU A 154 -7.51 -17.68 -9.16
C LEU A 154 -7.61 -19.21 -9.31
N SER A 155 -8.06 -19.91 -8.26
CA SER A 155 -8.24 -21.36 -8.26
C SER A 155 -9.67 -21.82 -8.61
N GLN A 156 -10.58 -20.87 -8.90
CA GLN A 156 -11.93 -21.11 -9.43
C GLN A 156 -11.90 -21.23 -10.96
#